data_AF-A0A0Q5FGM0-F1
#
_entry.id   AF-A0A0Q5FGM0-F1
#
_cell.length_a   1.000
_cell.length_b   1.000
_cell.length_c   1.000
_cell.angle_alpha   90.00
_cell.angle_beta   90.00
_cell.angle_gamma   90.00
#
_symmetry.space_group_name_H-M   'P 1'
#
loop_
_entity.id
_entity.type
_entity.pdbx_description
1 polymer ?
#
loop_
_entity_poly.entity_id
_entity_poly.type
_entity_poly.pdbx_seq_one_letter_code
_entity_poly.pdbx_strand_id
1 'polypeptide(L)'
;MYADTLDMSLYGEPPARLILAQRATLDLLDKIAVAANDHFGTGMSPRKVTFANFWCEARTGRLREGLPVPQELASAAVALAELAFDIDGVGLYPEAKTLRNAGTHRLVHLTYDSPTGVTELAHSSIDAQALVHAAHQSLRVARAAIIYFIDLVEDQQERFYDRESLVTLPLPDQR
;
A
#
# COMPACT_ATOMS: atom_id res chain seq x y z
N MET A 1 -26.26 17.00 11.60
CA MET A 1 -26.65 18.40 11.38
C MET A 1 -25.62 19.01 10.47
N TYR A 2 -25.96 19.25 9.21
CA TYR A 2 -25.11 19.95 8.24
C TYR A 2 -25.17 21.43 8.61
N ALA A 3 -24.05 22.04 8.98
CA ALA A 3 -23.97 23.49 9.03
C ALA A 3 -23.86 23.94 7.57
N ASP A 4 -24.99 24.34 6.98
CA ASP A 4 -24.99 24.95 5.66
C ASP A 4 -24.42 26.35 5.79
N THR A 5 -23.12 26.46 5.56
CA THR A 5 -22.35 27.70 5.62
C THR A 5 -22.42 28.50 4.33
N LEU A 6 -23.26 28.10 3.35
CA LEU A 6 -23.41 28.73 2.02
C LEU A 6 -22.11 28.78 1.20
N ASP A 7 -21.07 28.06 1.63
CA ASP A 7 -19.76 27.96 1.00
C ASP A 7 -19.56 26.60 0.30
N MET A 8 -20.64 25.80 0.18
CA MET A 8 -20.64 24.45 -0.43
C MET A 8 -19.66 23.47 0.22
N SER A 9 -19.25 23.77 1.45
CA SER A 9 -18.37 22.96 2.27
C SER A 9 -19.10 21.77 2.89
N LEU A 10 -18.42 20.63 2.94
CA LEU A 10 -18.91 19.37 3.49
C LEU A 10 -18.25 19.10 4.84
N TYR A 11 -18.96 19.50 5.88
CA TYR A 11 -18.57 19.25 7.26
C TYR A 11 -19.29 18.04 7.84
N GLY A 12 -18.66 17.45 8.86
CA GLY A 12 -19.28 16.41 9.69
C GLY A 12 -18.67 15.02 9.50
N GLU A 13 -19.37 14.04 10.06
CA GLU A 13 -18.86 12.69 10.21
C GLU A 13 -18.61 11.93 8.89
N PRO A 14 -19.52 11.94 7.88
CA PRO A 14 -19.29 11.16 6.65
C PRO A 14 -18.03 11.59 5.86
N PRO A 15 -17.78 12.91 5.62
CA PRO A 15 -16.52 13.43 5.07
C PRO A 15 -15.28 12.93 5.83
N ALA A 16 -15.30 13.02 7.17
CA ALA A 16 -14.19 12.59 8.01
C ALA A 16 -13.93 11.08 7.94
N ARG A 17 -14.99 10.26 7.94
CA ARG A 17 -14.88 8.80 7.78
C ARG A 17 -14.25 8.41 6.44
N LEU A 18 -14.59 9.10 5.35
CA LEU A 18 -14.03 8.81 4.03
C LEU A 18 -12.53 9.14 3.96
N ILE A 19 -12.12 10.28 4.53
CA ILE A 19 -10.69 10.66 4.64
C ILE A 19 -9.93 9.62 5.47
N LEU A 20 -10.49 9.20 6.62
CA LEU A 20 -9.88 8.17 7.47
C LEU A 20 -9.79 6.82 6.76
N ALA A 21 -10.82 6.40 6.05
CA ALA A 21 -10.84 5.15 5.29
C ALA A 21 -9.73 5.14 4.23
N GLN A 22 -9.62 6.21 3.44
CA GLN A 22 -8.58 6.34 2.42
C GLN A 22 -7.16 6.25 3.02
N ARG A 23 -6.91 6.95 4.13
CA ARG A 23 -5.62 6.91 4.83
C ARG A 23 -5.31 5.51 5.36
N ALA A 24 -6.26 4.91 6.05
CA ALA A 24 -6.11 3.57 6.62
C ALA A 24 -5.82 2.52 5.54
N THR A 25 -6.41 2.67 4.35
CA THR A 25 -6.11 1.80 3.20
C THR A 25 -4.66 1.91 2.76
N LEU A 26 -4.07 3.10 2.71
CA LEU A 26 -2.67 3.26 2.32
C LEU A 26 -1.68 2.84 3.41
N ASP A 27 -2.07 2.95 4.68
CA ASP A 27 -1.26 2.44 5.79
C ASP A 27 -1.13 0.90 5.76
N LEU A 28 -1.99 0.18 5.03
CA LEU A 28 -1.82 -1.26 4.78
C LEU A 28 -0.55 -1.54 3.99
N LEU A 29 -0.16 -0.66 3.07
CA LEU A 29 1.00 -0.88 2.21
C LEU A 29 2.29 -0.95 3.04
N ASP A 30 2.49 0.01 3.95
CA ASP A 30 3.67 0.00 4.82
C ASP A 30 3.66 -1.23 5.76
N LYS A 31 2.48 -1.68 6.21
CA LYS A 31 2.34 -2.93 6.98
C LYS A 31 2.69 -4.17 6.17
N ILE A 32 2.31 -4.25 4.90
CA ILE A 32 2.67 -5.34 4.00
C ILE A 32 4.19 -5.40 3.82
N ALA A 33 4.84 -4.26 3.60
CA ALA A 33 6.29 -4.21 3.47
C ALA A 33 7.00 -4.63 4.77
N VAL A 34 6.51 -4.19 5.93
CA VAL A 34 7.04 -4.64 7.24
C VAL A 34 6.83 -6.14 7.44
N ALA A 35 5.66 -6.66 7.09
CA ALA A 35 5.35 -8.09 7.18
C ALA A 35 6.26 -8.92 6.26
N ALA A 36 6.47 -8.48 5.02
CA ALA A 36 7.40 -9.12 4.09
C ALA A 36 8.84 -9.09 4.61
N ASN A 37 9.29 -7.94 5.15
CA ASN A 37 10.63 -7.81 5.73
C ASN A 37 10.87 -8.83 6.85
N ASP A 38 9.89 -8.98 7.75
CA ASP A 38 9.94 -9.90 8.88
C ASP A 38 9.87 -11.36 8.40
N HIS A 39 8.89 -11.67 7.54
CA HIS A 39 8.64 -13.03 7.05
C HIS A 39 9.80 -13.60 6.24
N PHE A 40 10.39 -12.81 5.33
CA PHE A 40 11.53 -13.24 4.51
C PHE A 40 12.89 -12.98 5.17
N GLY A 41 12.92 -12.35 6.35
CA GLY A 41 14.16 -12.10 7.08
C GLY A 41 15.16 -11.19 6.34
N THR A 42 14.70 -10.20 5.57
CA THR A 42 15.59 -9.37 4.72
C THR A 42 16.48 -8.41 5.51
N GLY A 43 16.29 -8.30 6.83
CA GLY A 43 17.20 -7.61 7.75
C GLY A 43 17.06 -6.08 7.79
N MET A 44 16.09 -5.48 7.10
CA MET A 44 15.84 -4.05 7.23
C MET A 44 15.25 -3.74 8.60
N SER A 45 15.70 -2.63 9.22
CA SER A 45 15.08 -2.16 10.47
C SER A 45 13.60 -1.85 10.22
N PRO A 46 12.64 -2.42 10.98
CA PRO A 46 11.21 -2.22 10.75
C PRO A 46 10.79 -0.74 10.73
N ARG A 47 11.49 0.12 11.50
CA ARG A 47 11.23 1.57 11.54
C ARG A 47 11.60 2.32 10.27
N LYS A 48 12.41 1.70 9.40
CA LYS A 48 12.87 2.28 8.13
C LYS A 48 12.14 1.68 6.93
N VAL A 49 11.34 0.64 7.13
CA VAL A 49 10.59 -0.02 6.05
C VAL A 49 9.40 0.84 5.68
N THR A 50 9.30 1.18 4.39
CA THR A 50 8.10 1.70 3.77
C THR A 50 7.80 0.89 2.53
N PHE A 51 6.55 0.89 2.07
CA PHE A 51 6.20 0.19 0.84
C PHE A 51 7.03 0.67 -0.35
N ALA A 52 7.30 1.97 -0.43
CA ALA A 52 8.09 2.55 -1.52
C ALA A 52 9.56 2.09 -1.53
N ASN A 53 10.16 1.84 -0.37
CA ASN A 53 11.60 1.60 -0.27
C ASN A 53 11.99 0.14 -0.05
N PHE A 54 11.03 -0.77 0.10
CA PHE A 54 11.30 -2.14 0.53
C PHE A 54 11.70 -3.07 -0.62
N TRP A 55 11.00 -3.00 -1.75
CA TRP A 55 11.09 -4.03 -2.79
C TRP A 55 12.39 -4.02 -3.57
N CYS A 56 12.97 -2.83 -3.78
CA CYS A 56 14.21 -2.65 -4.50
C CYS A 56 15.32 -2.05 -3.63
N GLU A 57 16.56 -2.27 -4.06
CA GLU A 57 17.72 -1.55 -3.53
C GLU A 57 17.78 -0.13 -4.11
N ALA A 58 17.85 0.88 -3.25
CA ALA A 58 17.84 2.28 -3.67
C ALA A 58 18.96 2.67 -4.65
N ARG A 59 20.12 1.99 -4.58
CA ARG A 59 21.28 2.32 -5.44
C ARG A 59 21.22 1.66 -6.82
N THR A 60 20.68 0.44 -6.89
CA THR A 60 20.76 -0.39 -8.09
C THR A 60 19.42 -0.51 -8.81
N GLY A 61 18.31 -0.21 -8.13
CA GLY A 61 16.95 -0.42 -8.64
C GLY A 61 16.59 -1.90 -8.77
N ARG A 62 17.51 -2.82 -8.41
CA ARG A 62 17.28 -4.26 -8.48
C ARG A 62 16.41 -4.70 -7.30
N LEU A 63 15.67 -5.79 -7.50
CA LEU A 63 14.95 -6.44 -6.41
C LEU A 63 15.89 -6.73 -5.24
N ARG A 64 15.38 -6.50 -4.05
CA ARG A 64 16.11 -6.72 -2.81
C ARG A 64 16.49 -8.19 -2.66
N GLU A 65 17.73 -8.43 -2.23
CA GLU A 65 18.20 -9.76 -1.87
C GLU A 65 17.37 -10.36 -0.71
N GLY A 66 17.10 -11.66 -0.79
CA GLY A 66 16.28 -12.38 0.20
C GLY A 66 14.80 -12.50 -0.15
N LEU A 67 14.30 -11.75 -1.15
CA LEU A 67 12.95 -11.96 -1.68
C LEU A 67 12.86 -13.28 -2.49
N PRO A 68 11.74 -14.02 -2.40
CA PRO A 68 11.55 -15.23 -3.17
C PRO A 68 11.18 -14.88 -4.63
N VAL A 69 12.18 -14.80 -5.51
CA VAL A 69 11.97 -14.45 -6.94
C VAL A 69 12.04 -15.70 -7.83
N PRO A 70 10.93 -16.37 -8.19
CA PRO A 70 10.94 -17.59 -9.00
C PRO A 70 11.78 -17.45 -10.29
N GLN A 71 12.21 -18.59 -10.84
CA GLN A 71 13.01 -18.59 -12.07
C GLN A 71 12.20 -18.17 -13.31
N GLU A 72 10.86 -18.17 -13.21
CA GLU A 72 9.95 -17.79 -14.29
C GLU A 72 9.72 -16.28 -14.37
N LEU A 73 9.39 -15.79 -15.57
CA LEU A 73 9.39 -14.36 -15.93
C LEU A 73 8.40 -13.48 -15.14
N ALA A 74 7.39 -14.05 -14.50
CA ALA A 74 6.36 -13.31 -13.75
C ALA A 74 6.51 -13.57 -12.25
N SER A 75 7.22 -12.69 -11.55
CA SER A 75 7.40 -12.79 -10.10
C SER A 75 6.53 -11.78 -9.37
N ALA A 76 5.88 -12.23 -8.29
CA ALA A 76 5.13 -11.37 -7.40
C ALA A 76 5.99 -10.25 -6.78
N ALA A 77 7.30 -10.51 -6.58
CA ALA A 77 8.26 -9.52 -6.11
C ALA A 77 8.44 -8.37 -7.10
N VAL A 78 8.45 -8.68 -8.41
CA VAL A 78 8.50 -7.67 -9.47
C VAL A 78 7.20 -6.87 -9.47
N ALA A 79 6.05 -7.53 -9.39
CA ALA A 79 4.75 -6.85 -9.36
C ALA A 79 4.63 -5.88 -8.17
N LEU A 80 5.13 -6.26 -6.99
CA LEU A 80 5.16 -5.40 -5.80
C LEU A 80 6.15 -4.22 -5.97
N ALA A 81 7.29 -4.45 -6.61
CA ALA A 81 8.24 -3.40 -6.92
C ALA A 81 7.65 -2.36 -7.90
N GLU A 82 7.04 -2.81 -8.99
CA GLU A 82 6.35 -1.95 -9.95
C GLU A 82 5.20 -1.18 -9.28
N LEU A 83 4.40 -1.85 -8.44
CA LEU A 83 3.31 -1.20 -7.71
C LEU A 83 3.82 -0.10 -6.76
N ALA A 84 5.02 -0.26 -6.20
CA ALA A 84 5.66 0.76 -5.38
C ALA A 84 6.14 1.98 -6.18
N PHE A 85 6.49 1.81 -7.46
CA PHE A 85 6.71 2.92 -8.37
C PHE A 85 5.40 3.58 -8.79
N ASP A 86 4.34 2.80 -9.05
CA ASP A 86 3.02 3.31 -9.47
C ASP A 86 2.36 4.20 -8.42
N ILE A 87 2.62 3.99 -7.13
CA ILE A 87 2.10 4.86 -6.08
C ILE A 87 2.98 6.10 -5.83
N ASP A 88 4.16 6.19 -6.41
CA ASP A 88 5.00 7.37 -6.23
C ASP A 88 4.40 8.61 -6.91
N GLY A 89 4.90 9.80 -6.59
CA GLY A 89 4.34 11.08 -7.07
C GLY A 89 4.36 11.26 -8.60
N VAL A 90 5.12 10.43 -9.31
CA VAL A 90 5.21 10.40 -10.79
C VAL A 90 4.57 9.12 -11.37
N GLY A 91 4.03 8.26 -10.51
CA GLY A 91 3.40 6.99 -10.88
C GLY A 91 1.95 7.14 -11.33
N LEU A 92 1.27 6.00 -11.47
CA LEU A 92 -0.12 5.90 -11.92
C LEU A 92 -1.16 6.38 -10.89
N TYR A 93 -0.81 6.41 -9.59
CA TYR A 93 -1.71 6.76 -8.48
C TYR A 93 -1.20 7.94 -7.62
N PRO A 94 -0.82 9.08 -8.23
CA PRO A 94 -0.16 10.17 -7.50
C PRO A 94 -1.13 10.89 -6.53
N GLU A 95 -2.42 10.92 -6.86
CA GLU A 95 -3.46 11.55 -6.03
C GLU A 95 -3.64 10.82 -4.69
N ALA A 96 -3.57 9.49 -4.69
CA ALA A 96 -3.71 8.67 -3.49
C ALA A 96 -2.63 9.01 -2.44
N LYS A 97 -1.35 9.10 -2.87
CA LYS A 97 -0.23 9.47 -2.00
C LYS A 97 -0.28 10.93 -1.56
N THR A 98 -0.61 11.82 -2.48
CA THR A 98 -0.71 13.26 -2.21
C THR A 98 -1.80 13.55 -1.17
N LEU A 99 -2.95 12.89 -1.30
CA LEU A 99 -4.05 12.97 -0.34
C LEU A 99 -3.68 12.36 1.03
N ARG A 100 -2.97 11.23 1.07
CA ARG A 100 -2.45 10.64 2.33
C ARG A 100 -1.62 11.65 3.11
N ASN A 101 -0.67 12.28 2.41
CA ASN A 101 0.26 13.24 3.00
C ASN A 101 -0.49 14.47 3.52
N ALA A 102 -1.47 14.98 2.75
CA ALA A 102 -2.34 16.06 3.17
C ALA A 102 -3.13 15.69 4.42
N GLY A 103 -3.84 14.55 4.43
CA GLY A 103 -4.63 14.12 5.58
C GLY A 103 -3.81 13.79 6.83
N THR A 104 -2.51 13.51 6.70
CA THR A 104 -1.62 13.20 7.82
C THR A 104 -1.06 14.44 8.51
N HIS A 105 -0.89 15.54 7.78
CA HIS A 105 -0.24 16.75 8.28
C HIS A 105 -1.11 18.00 8.25
N ARG A 106 -2.30 17.95 7.62
CA ARG A 106 -3.15 19.13 7.35
C ARG A 106 -4.61 18.83 7.68
N LEU A 107 -5.35 19.89 8.01
CA LEU A 107 -6.80 19.81 8.10
C LEU A 107 -7.36 19.78 6.67
N VAL A 108 -7.80 18.59 6.26
CA VAL A 108 -8.46 18.38 4.98
C VAL A 108 -9.95 18.57 5.18
N HIS A 109 -10.51 19.50 4.41
CA HIS A 109 -11.94 19.76 4.39
C HIS A 109 -12.46 19.59 2.95
N LEU A 110 -13.70 19.14 2.78
CA LEU A 110 -14.26 18.75 1.50
C LEU A 110 -15.17 19.83 0.95
N THR A 111 -15.08 20.17 -0.32
CA THR A 111 -15.96 21.16 -0.95
C THR A 111 -16.49 20.64 -2.28
N TYR A 112 -17.69 21.09 -2.68
CA TYR A 112 -18.21 20.91 -4.03
C TYR A 112 -17.89 22.09 -4.97
N ASP A 113 -17.38 23.21 -4.44
CA ASP A 113 -17.04 24.39 -5.24
C ASP A 113 -15.68 24.99 -4.82
N SER A 114 -14.91 25.46 -5.80
CA SER A 114 -13.61 26.12 -5.65
C SER A 114 -12.59 25.38 -4.75
N PRO A 115 -12.25 24.11 -5.04
CA PRO A 115 -11.20 23.39 -4.32
C PRO A 115 -9.84 24.08 -4.54
N THR A 116 -9.08 24.28 -3.47
CA THR A 116 -7.69 24.77 -3.55
C THR A 116 -6.74 23.69 -4.07
N GLY A 117 -7.20 22.43 -4.10
CA GLY A 117 -6.35 21.26 -4.30
C GLY A 117 -5.49 20.96 -3.08
N VAL A 118 -4.56 20.03 -3.22
CA VAL A 118 -3.58 19.75 -2.16
C VAL A 118 -2.50 20.83 -2.19
N THR A 119 -2.50 21.71 -1.20
CA THR A 119 -1.54 22.82 -1.09
C THR A 119 -0.58 22.60 0.08
N GLU A 120 0.52 23.37 0.13
CA GLU A 120 1.43 23.39 1.28
C GLU A 120 0.86 24.11 2.51
N LEU A 121 -0.29 24.78 2.36
CA LEU A 121 -0.96 25.52 3.43
C LEU A 121 -1.61 24.57 4.45
N ALA A 122 -1.77 25.03 5.69
CA ALA A 122 -2.29 24.22 6.80
C ALA A 122 -3.71 23.66 6.56
N HIS A 123 -4.49 24.31 5.69
CA HIS A 123 -5.81 23.89 5.26
C HIS A 123 -5.81 23.62 3.76
N SER A 124 -6.28 22.45 3.34
CA SER A 124 -6.50 22.12 1.92
C SER A 124 -7.96 21.76 1.74
N SER A 125 -8.65 22.47 0.83
CA SER A 125 -9.97 22.06 0.37
C SER A 125 -9.83 21.10 -0.80
N ILE A 126 -10.46 19.93 -0.67
CA ILE A 126 -10.40 18.86 -1.65
C ILE A 126 -11.78 18.67 -2.23
N ASP A 127 -11.84 18.53 -3.55
CA ASP A 127 -13.09 18.21 -4.23
C ASP A 127 -13.60 16.82 -3.78
N ALA A 128 -14.90 16.73 -3.53
CA ALA A 128 -15.51 15.50 -3.03
C ALA A 128 -15.40 14.33 -4.03
N GLN A 129 -15.50 14.58 -5.34
CA GLN A 129 -15.32 13.54 -6.35
C GLN A 129 -13.85 13.11 -6.44
N ALA A 130 -12.91 14.05 -6.34
CA ALA A 130 -11.48 13.74 -6.25
C ALA A 130 -11.16 12.85 -5.05
N LEU A 131 -11.76 13.10 -3.88
CA LEU A 131 -11.58 12.23 -2.71
C LEU A 131 -12.13 10.82 -2.94
N VAL A 132 -13.33 10.71 -3.52
CA VAL A 132 -13.92 9.39 -3.86
C VAL A 132 -13.03 8.66 -4.86
N HIS A 133 -12.52 9.35 -5.87
CA HIS A 133 -11.61 8.79 -6.86
C HIS A 133 -10.30 8.29 -6.20
N ALA A 134 -9.67 9.12 -5.38
CA ALA A 134 -8.46 8.76 -4.64
C ALA A 134 -8.69 7.61 -3.66
N ALA A 135 -9.87 7.51 -3.04
CA ALA A 135 -10.25 6.37 -2.21
C ALA A 135 -10.35 5.07 -3.03
N HIS A 136 -10.97 5.11 -4.22
CA HIS A 136 -11.01 3.97 -5.13
C HIS A 136 -9.62 3.56 -5.61
N GLN A 137 -8.75 4.51 -5.96
CA GLN A 137 -7.36 4.23 -6.32
C GLN A 137 -6.61 3.55 -5.16
N SER A 138 -6.74 4.10 -3.95
CA SER A 138 -6.11 3.54 -2.75
C SER A 138 -6.55 2.10 -2.49
N LEU A 139 -7.86 1.81 -2.64
CA LEU A 139 -8.41 0.45 -2.51
C LEU A 139 -7.89 -0.51 -3.57
N ARG A 140 -7.77 -0.06 -4.83
CA ARG A 140 -7.22 -0.87 -5.93
C ARG A 140 -5.76 -1.24 -5.65
N VAL A 141 -4.94 -0.27 -5.25
CA VAL A 141 -3.53 -0.49 -4.92
C VAL A 141 -3.39 -1.42 -3.72
N ALA A 142 -4.14 -1.19 -2.63
CA ALA A 142 -4.10 -2.06 -1.46
C ALA A 142 -4.53 -3.49 -1.80
N ARG A 143 -5.58 -3.66 -2.61
CA ARG A 143 -6.01 -4.99 -3.07
C ARG A 143 -4.93 -5.68 -3.90
N ALA A 144 -4.31 -4.97 -4.85
CA ALA A 144 -3.22 -5.53 -5.67
C ALA A 144 -2.03 -5.93 -4.79
N ALA A 145 -1.62 -5.07 -3.86
CA ALA A 145 -0.53 -5.35 -2.93
C ALA A 145 -0.80 -6.58 -2.06
N ILE A 146 -2.04 -6.78 -1.58
CA ILE A 146 -2.42 -7.97 -0.82
C ILE A 146 -2.30 -9.22 -1.69
N ILE A 147 -2.82 -9.20 -2.91
CA ILE A 147 -2.77 -10.34 -3.83
C ILE A 147 -1.32 -10.71 -4.12
N TYR A 148 -0.51 -9.75 -4.56
CA TYR A 148 0.89 -10.03 -4.86
C TYR A 148 1.70 -10.41 -3.62
N PHE A 149 1.34 -9.94 -2.43
CA PHE A 149 2.00 -10.40 -1.22
C PHE A 149 1.66 -11.85 -0.89
N ILE A 150 0.42 -12.28 -1.11
CA ILE A 150 0.02 -13.69 -0.98
C ILE A 150 0.80 -14.53 -2.00
N ASP A 151 0.79 -14.13 -3.27
CA ASP A 151 1.53 -14.82 -4.34
C ASP A 151 3.02 -14.91 -4.01
N LEU A 152 3.61 -13.88 -3.42
CA LEU A 152 5.03 -13.88 -3.01
C LEU A 152 5.32 -14.87 -1.87
N VAL A 153 4.38 -15.05 -0.94
CA VAL A 153 4.50 -16.07 0.12
C VAL A 153 4.36 -17.46 -0.48
N GLU A 154 3.44 -17.65 -1.44
CA GLU A 154 3.29 -18.91 -2.17
C GLU A 154 4.56 -19.26 -2.98
N ASP A 155 5.15 -18.29 -3.69
CA ASP A 155 6.44 -18.43 -4.38
C ASP A 155 7.55 -18.95 -3.45
N GLN A 156 7.54 -18.55 -2.17
CA GLN A 156 8.49 -19.07 -1.17
C GLN A 156 8.18 -20.51 -0.78
N GLN A 157 6.90 -20.83 -0.57
CA GLN A 157 6.46 -22.16 -0.16
C GLN A 157 6.74 -23.21 -1.23
N GLU A 158 6.45 -22.90 -2.50
CA GLU A 158 6.75 -23.80 -3.63
C GLU A 158 8.25 -24.13 -3.71
N ARG A 159 9.13 -23.15 -3.47
CA ARG A 159 10.58 -23.39 -3.38
C ARG A 159 10.97 -24.34 -2.25
N PHE A 160 10.25 -24.31 -1.13
CA PHE A 160 10.48 -25.26 -0.05
C PHE A 160 10.02 -26.65 -0.45
N TYR A 161 8.86 -26.80 -1.10
CA TYR A 161 8.38 -28.09 -1.61
C TYR A 161 9.29 -28.70 -2.68
N ASP A 162 9.85 -27.90 -3.59
CA ASP A 162 10.82 -28.35 -4.59
C ASP A 162 12.15 -28.81 -3.96
N ARG A 163 12.54 -28.22 -2.82
CA ARG A 163 13.75 -28.61 -2.06
C ARG A 163 13.50 -29.79 -1.12
N GLU A 164 12.30 -29.92 -0.57
CA GLU A 164 11.88 -30.95 0.38
C GLU A 164 11.11 -32.09 -0.28
N SER A 165 11.40 -32.42 -1.55
CA SER A 165 10.92 -33.67 -2.13
C SER A 165 11.31 -34.85 -1.21
N LEU A 166 10.32 -35.29 -0.42
CA LEU A 166 10.26 -36.45 0.48
C LEU A 166 10.90 -36.30 1.87
N VAL A 167 10.37 -35.46 2.75
CA VAL A 167 10.31 -35.83 4.18
C VAL A 167 9.02 -36.59 4.43
N THR A 168 9.08 -37.92 4.33
CA THR A 168 8.02 -38.79 4.83
C THR A 168 7.99 -38.67 6.35
N LEU A 169 6.92 -38.07 6.88
CA LEU A 169 6.58 -38.17 8.30
C LEU A 169 6.16 -39.62 8.56
N PRO A 170 6.94 -40.43 9.31
CA PRO A 170 6.49 -41.76 9.69
C PRO A 170 5.30 -41.58 10.64
N LEU A 171 4.13 -42.06 10.22
CA LEU A 171 2.99 -42.19 11.12
C LEU A 171 3.37 -43.24 12.18
N PRO A 172 3.20 -42.94 13.49
CA PRO A 172 3.42 -43.95 14.53
C PRO A 172 2.51 -45.15 14.28
N ASP A 173 3.08 -46.36 14.33
CA ASP A 173 2.42 -47.65 14.11
C ASP A 173 0.95 -47.66 14.56
N GLN A 174 0.04 -47.60 13.58
CA GLN A 174 -1.36 -47.95 13.82
C GLN A 174 -1.45 -49.48 13.86
N ARG A 175 -1.21 -50.05 15.04
CA ARG A 175 -1.52 -51.45 15.36
C ARG A 175 -3.01 -51.69 15.48
#